data_AF-A0A846U9D3-F1
#
_entry.id   AF-A0A846U9D3-F1
#
_cell.length_a   1.000
_cell.length_b   1.000
_cell.length_c   1.000
_cell.angle_alpha   90.00
_cell.angle_beta   90.00
_cell.angle_gamma   90.00
#
_symmetry.space_group_name_H-M   'P 1'
#
loop_
_entity.id
_entity.type
_entity.pdbx_description
1 polymer ?
#
loop_
_entity_poly.entity_id
_entity_poly.type
_entity_poly.pdbx_seq_one_letter_code
_entity_poly.pdbx_strand_id
1 'polypeptide(L)'
;MKKHLVILSSIIGLGFGTIANAINTQKNNLKININPTSQEIKYSTNILKYDVSNGSTQSFQLNDLLPLLKNLKKEHKEKKANLEFDRFPRWNFIADNSDIFGVGWLFESSFTLVELINSDFVQFENILMNISGTQKLITLNLNYEILGISKSLELINYQSEILPLKQEQMQSNFEFIYNWTL
;
A
#
# COMPACT_ATOMS: atom_id res chain seq x y z
N MET A 1 -16.45 -25.07 49.93
CA MET A 1 -17.56 -25.54 49.06
C MET A 1 -17.73 -24.56 47.91
N LYS A 2 -17.75 -25.06 46.67
CA LYS A 2 -18.02 -24.29 45.45
C LYS A 2 -19.49 -23.86 45.41
N LYS A 3 -19.79 -22.66 44.91
CA LYS A 3 -20.94 -22.42 44.01
C LYS A 3 -20.52 -21.38 42.98
N HIS A 4 -20.55 -21.79 41.72
CA HIS A 4 -20.44 -20.94 40.54
C HIS A 4 -21.76 -20.20 40.32
N LEU A 5 -21.69 -18.98 39.80
CA LEU A 5 -22.69 -18.51 38.85
C LEU A 5 -21.98 -17.68 37.78
N VAL A 6 -21.94 -18.23 36.58
CA VAL A 6 -21.67 -17.57 35.31
C VAL A 6 -23.02 -17.08 34.79
N ILE A 7 -23.16 -15.82 34.40
CA ILE A 7 -23.95 -15.40 33.22
C ILE A 7 -23.32 -14.11 32.62
N LEU A 8 -23.08 -14.20 31.31
CA LEU A 8 -22.68 -13.17 30.35
C LEU A 8 -23.62 -11.94 30.34
N SER A 9 -23.11 -10.76 29.99
CA SER A 9 -23.30 -10.15 28.65
C SER A 9 -23.10 -8.63 28.59
N SER A 10 -22.38 -8.23 27.54
CA SER A 10 -22.51 -7.01 26.70
C SER A 10 -22.38 -5.60 27.32
N ILE A 11 -21.37 -4.88 26.84
CA ILE A 11 -21.42 -3.55 26.15
C ILE A 11 -20.08 -3.48 25.38
N ILE A 12 -20.03 -3.76 24.08
CA ILE A 12 -20.21 -2.84 22.93
C ILE A 12 -19.30 -1.61 23.01
N GLY A 13 -18.39 -1.50 22.04
CA GLY A 13 -17.83 -0.20 21.63
C GLY A 13 -16.31 -0.09 21.65
N LEU A 14 -15.56 -0.98 21.01
CA LEU A 14 -14.19 -0.64 20.57
C LEU A 14 -14.28 0.23 19.32
N GLY A 15 -14.66 1.50 19.53
CA GLY A 15 -14.45 2.57 18.57
C GLY A 15 -12.99 2.96 18.56
N PHE A 16 -12.44 3.09 17.36
CA PHE A 16 -11.36 3.99 16.95
C PHE A 16 -10.62 4.69 18.11
N GLY A 17 -9.59 4.03 18.63
CA GLY A 17 -8.64 4.58 19.59
C GLY A 17 -7.31 4.82 18.89
N THR A 18 -7.12 6.05 18.45
CA THR A 18 -5.86 6.68 18.04
C THR A 18 -4.60 6.04 18.62
N ILE A 19 -3.64 5.71 17.76
CA ILE A 19 -2.23 5.48 18.14
C ILE A 19 -1.61 6.84 18.50
N ALA A 20 -2.18 7.50 19.50
CA ALA A 20 -1.65 8.71 20.10
C ALA A 20 -1.22 8.32 21.52
N ASN A 21 0.06 8.56 21.82
CA ASN A 21 0.70 8.40 23.14
C ASN A 21 1.43 7.08 23.43
N ALA A 22 2.22 6.59 22.49
CA ALA A 22 3.52 6.05 22.86
C ALA A 22 4.59 6.85 22.13
N ILE A 23 5.63 7.30 22.84
CA ILE A 23 6.77 8.09 22.39
C ILE A 23 6.63 9.60 22.67
N ASN A 24 6.75 9.94 23.95
CA ASN A 24 7.33 11.21 24.38
C ASN A 24 8.82 11.18 23.99
N THR A 25 9.22 11.88 22.93
CA THR A 25 10.64 12.11 22.62
C THR A 25 10.97 13.60 22.76
N GLN A 26 11.99 13.84 23.57
CA GLN A 26 12.64 15.13 23.81
C GLN A 26 12.89 15.88 22.50
N LYS A 27 12.35 17.10 22.41
CA LYS A 27 12.76 18.11 21.41
C LYS A 27 14.23 18.49 21.64
N ASN A 28 15.15 17.81 20.97
CA ASN A 28 16.47 18.36 20.70
C ASN A 28 16.44 19.02 19.31
N ASN A 29 16.54 20.34 19.32
CA ASN A 29 16.71 21.18 18.13
C ASN A 29 18.04 20.84 17.44
N LEU A 30 18.02 19.94 16.47
CA LEU A 30 19.02 19.89 15.41
C LEU A 30 18.38 20.53 14.18
N LYS A 31 18.69 21.82 13.94
CA LYS A 31 18.49 22.43 12.62
C LYS A 31 19.50 21.82 11.66
N ILE A 32 19.16 20.67 11.08
CA ILE A 32 19.86 20.17 9.91
C ILE A 32 19.15 20.80 8.72
N ASN A 33 19.87 21.66 8.00
CA ASN A 33 19.42 22.21 6.74
C ASN A 33 19.56 21.11 5.67
N ILE A 34 18.64 20.15 5.65
CA ILE A 34 18.45 19.30 4.48
C ILE A 34 17.63 20.18 3.53
N ASN A 35 18.24 20.67 2.46
CA ASN A 35 17.47 21.19 1.35
C ASN A 35 16.74 19.96 0.78
N PRO A 36 15.41 19.78 0.95
CA PRO A 36 14.78 18.54 0.52
C PRO A 36 14.65 18.61 -1.00
N THR A 37 15.66 18.12 -1.71
CA THR A 37 15.53 17.84 -3.13
C THR A 37 14.59 16.66 -3.25
N SER A 38 13.34 16.93 -3.63
CA SER A 38 12.35 15.92 -3.98
C SER A 38 12.96 14.85 -4.88
N GLN A 39 12.76 13.59 -4.51
CA GLN A 39 13.17 12.42 -5.28
C GLN A 39 11.95 11.86 -5.99
N GLU A 40 12.10 11.56 -7.28
CA GLU A 40 11.07 10.90 -8.08
C GLU A 40 11.50 9.47 -8.38
N ILE A 41 10.61 8.52 -8.11
CA ILE A 41 10.76 7.13 -8.55
C ILE A 41 9.57 6.77 -9.42
N LYS A 42 9.88 6.32 -10.64
CA LYS A 42 8.93 5.71 -11.57
C LYS A 42 9.20 4.22 -11.61
N TYR A 43 8.15 3.45 -11.40
CA TYR A 43 8.18 2.01 -11.42
C TYR A 43 7.20 1.49 -12.46
N SER A 44 7.63 0.50 -13.22
CA SER A 44 6.84 -0.15 -14.25
C SER A 44 7.02 -1.65 -14.09
N THR A 45 5.92 -2.39 -14.12
CA THR A 45 5.96 -3.85 -14.17
C THR A 45 5.04 -4.37 -15.25
N ASN A 46 5.50 -5.41 -15.93
CA ASN A 46 4.68 -6.15 -16.86
C ASN A 46 3.98 -7.26 -16.09
N ILE A 47 2.67 -7.20 -16.03
CA ILE A 47 1.85 -8.33 -15.63
C ILE A 47 1.62 -9.18 -16.88
N LEU A 48 2.01 -10.44 -16.78
CA LEU A 48 1.84 -11.43 -17.85
C LEU A 48 0.37 -11.86 -17.98
N LYS A 49 0.04 -12.32 -19.20
CA LYS A 49 -1.23 -12.85 -19.68
C LYS A 49 -2.31 -13.10 -18.63
N TYR A 50 -3.46 -12.45 -18.83
CA TYR A 50 -4.67 -12.74 -18.08
C TYR A 50 -5.85 -12.97 -19.01
N ASP A 51 -6.76 -13.84 -18.58
CA ASP A 51 -8.02 -14.12 -19.26
C ASP A 51 -9.09 -14.34 -18.18
N VAL A 52 -9.71 -13.23 -17.78
CA VAL A 52 -10.77 -13.21 -16.79
C VAL A 52 -12.11 -13.09 -17.49
N SER A 53 -12.51 -14.17 -18.16
CA SER A 53 -13.88 -14.32 -18.67
C SER A 53 -14.92 -13.94 -17.59
N ASN A 54 -16.08 -13.42 -18.01
CA ASN A 54 -17.17 -13.05 -17.11
C ASN A 54 -17.46 -14.20 -16.14
N GLY A 55 -17.24 -14.00 -14.84
CA GLY A 55 -17.38 -15.03 -13.81
C GLY A 55 -16.08 -15.37 -13.06
N SER A 56 -14.91 -14.99 -13.57
CA SER A 56 -13.62 -15.39 -13.00
C SER A 56 -12.82 -14.23 -12.39
N THR A 57 -11.92 -14.58 -11.48
CA THR A 57 -10.93 -13.68 -10.89
C THR A 57 -9.56 -14.32 -11.03
N GLN A 58 -8.56 -13.52 -11.40
CA GLN A 58 -7.17 -13.96 -11.48
C GLN A 58 -6.29 -13.04 -10.62
N SER A 59 -5.30 -13.64 -9.93
CA SER A 59 -4.42 -12.93 -9.01
C SER A 59 -2.98 -12.94 -9.50
N PHE A 60 -2.28 -11.83 -9.31
CA PHE A 60 -0.90 -11.60 -9.73
C PHE A 60 -0.11 -11.02 -8.58
N GLN A 61 1.05 -11.61 -8.27
CA GLN A 61 1.99 -10.99 -7.36
C GLN A 61 2.81 -9.94 -8.11
N LEU A 62 2.82 -8.70 -7.60
CA LEU A 62 3.68 -7.63 -8.10
C LEU A 62 5.04 -7.69 -7.41
N ASN A 63 5.80 -8.74 -7.72
CA ASN A 63 7.06 -9.04 -7.02
C ASN A 63 8.13 -7.95 -7.17
N ASP A 64 8.08 -7.10 -8.19
CA ASP A 64 9.07 -6.03 -8.36
C ASP A 64 8.70 -4.72 -7.64
N LEU A 65 7.43 -4.53 -7.21
CA LEU A 65 6.98 -3.33 -6.49
C LEU A 65 7.29 -3.44 -4.99
N LEU A 66 7.32 -4.67 -4.47
CA LEU A 66 7.66 -4.96 -3.08
C LEU A 66 9.12 -4.55 -2.72
N PRO A 67 10.15 -4.86 -3.54
CA PRO A 67 11.52 -4.38 -3.35
C PRO A 67 11.62 -2.86 -3.20
N LEU A 68 10.82 -2.10 -3.94
CA LEU A 68 10.82 -0.63 -3.84
C LEU A 68 10.42 -0.18 -2.42
N LEU A 69 9.30 -0.69 -1.90
CA LEU A 69 8.85 -0.34 -0.55
C LEU A 69 9.85 -0.79 0.54
N LYS A 70 10.47 -1.97 0.35
CA LYS A 70 11.52 -2.47 1.24
C LYS A 70 12.77 -1.58 1.22
N ASN A 71 13.16 -1.06 0.05
CA ASN A 71 14.29 -0.15 -0.09
C ASN A 71 14.03 1.20 0.58
N LEU A 72 12.85 1.80 0.37
CA LEU A 72 12.47 3.05 1.05
C LEU A 72 12.49 2.88 2.58
N LYS A 73 11.94 1.76 3.09
CA LYS A 73 12.01 1.45 4.52
C LYS A 73 13.45 1.30 5.03
N LYS A 74 14.31 0.64 4.25
CA LYS A 74 15.73 0.52 4.59
C LYS A 74 16.39 1.90 4.68
N GLU A 75 16.14 2.77 3.71
CA GLU A 75 16.66 4.15 3.71
C GLU A 75 16.17 4.96 4.92
N HIS A 76 14.89 4.84 5.28
CA HIS A 76 14.34 5.46 6.50
C HIS A 76 15.19 5.08 7.74
N LYS A 77 15.47 3.79 7.92
CA LYS A 77 16.27 3.28 9.04
C LYS A 77 17.72 3.78 9.01
N GLU A 78 18.32 3.84 7.83
CA GLU A 78 19.71 4.28 7.64
C GLU A 78 19.87 5.79 7.86
N LYS A 79 18.92 6.59 7.34
CA LYS A 79 18.95 8.06 7.42
C LYS A 79 18.41 8.60 8.75
N LYS A 80 17.60 7.80 9.46
CA LYS A 80 16.82 8.24 10.63
C LYS A 80 15.96 9.48 10.29
N ALA A 81 15.36 9.43 9.12
CA ALA A 81 14.52 10.48 8.55
C ALA A 81 13.20 9.87 8.11
N ASN A 82 12.09 10.57 8.28
CA ASN A 82 10.78 10.15 7.81
C ASN A 82 10.65 10.42 6.32
N LEU A 83 10.06 9.47 5.61
CA LEU A 83 9.61 9.68 4.24
C LEU A 83 8.32 10.51 4.27
N GLU A 84 8.23 11.50 3.41
CA GLU A 84 6.97 12.19 3.11
C GLU A 84 6.76 12.19 1.60
N PHE A 85 5.51 12.01 1.14
CA PHE A 85 5.18 12.16 -0.28
C PHE A 85 4.91 13.64 -0.61
N ASP A 86 5.66 14.20 -1.55
CA ASP A 86 5.44 15.57 -2.04
C ASP A 86 4.12 15.72 -2.82
N ARG A 87 3.62 14.60 -3.35
CA ARG A 87 2.29 14.47 -3.96
C ARG A 87 1.80 13.05 -3.82
N PHE A 88 0.48 12.87 -3.89
CA PHE A 88 -0.12 11.53 -3.91
C PHE A 88 0.50 10.66 -5.01
N PRO A 89 0.99 9.45 -4.67
CA PRO A 89 1.52 8.53 -5.66
C PRO A 89 0.49 8.26 -6.74
N ARG A 90 0.96 8.11 -7.98
CA ARG A 90 0.12 7.90 -9.16
C ARG A 90 0.25 6.48 -9.66
N TRP A 91 -0.78 6.03 -10.34
CA TRP A 91 -0.75 4.75 -11.03
C TRP A 91 -1.48 4.83 -12.38
N ASN A 92 -1.10 3.98 -13.31
CA ASN A 92 -1.88 3.68 -14.50
C ASN A 92 -1.73 2.23 -14.94
N PHE A 93 -2.71 1.75 -15.70
CA PHE A 93 -2.71 0.46 -16.36
C PHE A 93 -2.80 0.66 -17.86
N ILE A 94 -1.89 0.02 -18.58
CA ILE A 94 -1.75 0.10 -20.03
C ILE A 94 -1.98 -1.29 -20.62
N ALA A 95 -2.84 -1.35 -21.62
CA ALA A 95 -3.16 -2.57 -22.35
C ALA A 95 -2.05 -2.96 -23.33
N ASP A 96 -2.15 -4.17 -23.88
CA ASP A 96 -1.28 -4.72 -24.92
C ASP A 96 -1.21 -3.84 -26.17
N ASN A 97 -2.31 -3.20 -26.53
CA ASN A 97 -2.39 -2.25 -27.64
C ASN A 97 -1.88 -0.83 -27.29
N SER A 98 -1.27 -0.64 -26.12
CA SER A 98 -0.79 0.64 -25.57
C SER A 98 -1.87 1.63 -25.12
N ASP A 99 -3.15 1.24 -25.12
CA ASP A 99 -4.21 2.10 -24.59
C ASP A 99 -4.19 2.14 -23.06
N ILE A 100 -4.43 3.32 -22.49
CA ILE A 100 -4.60 3.50 -21.05
C ILE A 100 -6.07 3.22 -20.71
N PHE A 101 -6.32 2.21 -19.87
CA PHE A 101 -7.67 1.86 -19.43
C PHE A 101 -7.89 2.05 -17.92
N GLY A 102 -6.85 2.43 -17.19
CA GLY A 102 -6.94 2.82 -15.79
C GLY A 102 -5.89 3.85 -15.44
N VAL A 103 -6.28 4.88 -14.70
CA VAL A 103 -5.38 5.91 -14.16
C VAL A 103 -5.94 6.44 -12.86
N GLY A 104 -5.07 6.76 -11.91
CA GLY A 104 -5.50 7.37 -10.66
C GLY A 104 -4.36 7.71 -9.73
N TRP A 105 -4.74 7.98 -8.49
CA TRP A 105 -3.85 8.31 -7.39
C TRP A 105 -4.13 7.41 -6.20
N LEU A 106 -3.11 7.15 -5.38
CA LEU A 106 -3.22 6.42 -4.12
C LEU A 106 -3.64 7.38 -2.98
N PHE A 107 -4.75 8.12 -3.12
CA PHE A 107 -5.11 9.20 -2.17
C PHE A 107 -5.20 8.70 -0.72
N GLU A 108 -6.14 7.80 -0.42
CA GLU A 108 -6.39 7.35 0.96
C GLU A 108 -5.27 6.45 1.48
N SER A 109 -4.78 5.55 0.63
CA SER A 109 -3.75 4.58 0.99
C SER A 109 -2.36 5.20 1.16
N SER A 110 -2.11 6.40 0.60
CA SER A 110 -0.80 7.06 0.70
C SER A 110 -0.40 7.39 2.15
N PHE A 111 -1.32 7.89 2.98
CA PHE A 111 -1.02 8.26 4.36
C PHE A 111 -0.60 7.03 5.16
N THR A 112 -1.40 5.97 5.11
CA THR A 112 -1.07 4.69 5.75
C THR A 112 0.22 4.11 5.19
N LEU A 113 0.45 4.19 3.87
CA LEU A 113 1.68 3.69 3.26
C LEU A 113 2.93 4.41 3.80
N VAL A 114 2.87 5.74 3.97
CA VAL A 114 3.95 6.52 4.60
C VAL A 114 4.21 6.05 6.02
N GLU A 115 3.17 5.91 6.84
CA GLU A 115 3.29 5.43 8.22
C GLU A 115 3.92 4.03 8.27
N LEU A 116 3.52 3.14 7.36
CA LEU A 116 4.06 1.78 7.27
C LEU A 116 5.54 1.78 6.84
N ILE A 117 5.94 2.65 5.91
CA ILE A 117 7.35 2.79 5.49
C ILE A 117 8.19 3.28 6.67
N ASN A 118 7.73 4.31 7.38
CA ASN A 118 8.42 4.96 8.50
C ASN A 118 8.34 4.20 9.83
N SER A 119 7.67 3.05 9.88
CA SER A 119 7.55 2.25 11.11
C SER A 119 8.68 1.23 11.26
N ASP A 120 9.32 1.11 12.42
CA ASP A 120 10.38 0.12 12.61
C ASP A 120 9.89 -1.34 12.61
N PHE A 121 8.62 -1.55 12.94
CA PHE A 121 8.03 -2.85 13.27
C PHE A 121 7.26 -3.52 12.13
N VAL A 122 7.16 -2.85 10.99
CA VAL A 122 6.46 -3.37 9.81
C VAL A 122 7.39 -4.27 8.99
N GLN A 123 6.88 -5.40 8.51
CA GLN A 123 7.53 -6.23 7.49
C GLN A 123 6.61 -6.31 6.28
N PHE A 124 7.10 -5.90 5.10
CA PHE A 124 6.32 -6.01 3.87
C PHE A 124 6.45 -7.42 3.30
N GLU A 125 5.32 -8.10 3.08
CA GLU A 125 5.28 -9.50 2.66
C GLU A 125 5.14 -9.65 1.15
N ASN A 126 4.06 -9.11 0.59
CA ASN A 126 3.81 -9.14 -0.85
C ASN A 126 2.80 -8.07 -1.26
N ILE A 127 2.70 -7.86 -2.57
CA ILE A 127 1.67 -7.02 -3.17
C ILE A 127 0.90 -7.90 -4.15
N LEU A 128 -0.40 -8.05 -3.92
CA LEU A 128 -1.28 -8.90 -4.73
C LEU A 128 -2.27 -8.03 -5.50
N MET A 129 -2.23 -8.13 -6.83
CA MET A 129 -3.27 -7.61 -7.70
C MET A 129 -4.30 -8.70 -7.97
N ASN A 130 -5.59 -8.39 -7.86
CA ASN A 130 -6.67 -9.25 -8.32
C ASN A 130 -7.45 -8.53 -9.41
N ILE A 131 -7.70 -9.23 -10.51
CA ILE A 131 -8.54 -8.75 -11.61
C ILE A 131 -9.79 -9.62 -11.63
N SER A 132 -10.97 -9.03 -11.47
CA SER A 132 -12.26 -9.72 -11.52
C SER A 132 -13.00 -9.36 -12.80
N GLY A 133 -13.30 -10.35 -13.63
CA GLY A 133 -14.08 -10.15 -14.85
C GLY A 133 -15.56 -9.86 -14.58
N THR A 134 -16.13 -10.46 -13.53
CA THR A 134 -17.55 -10.25 -13.16
C THR A 134 -17.84 -8.81 -12.77
N GLN A 135 -17.00 -8.24 -11.91
CA GLN A 135 -17.17 -6.87 -11.42
C GLN A 135 -16.48 -5.83 -12.29
N LYS A 136 -15.68 -6.29 -13.27
CA LYS A 136 -14.72 -5.47 -14.02
C LYS A 136 -13.89 -4.60 -13.09
N LEU A 137 -13.24 -5.28 -12.13
CA LEU A 137 -12.59 -4.66 -10.99
C LEU A 137 -11.12 -5.09 -10.92
N ILE A 138 -10.23 -4.13 -10.68
CA ILE A 138 -8.85 -4.37 -10.24
C ILE A 138 -8.74 -3.96 -8.77
N THR A 139 -8.34 -4.89 -7.91
CA THR A 139 -7.87 -4.56 -6.55
C THR A 139 -6.38 -4.80 -6.43
N LEU A 140 -5.68 -3.94 -5.69
CA LEU A 140 -4.27 -4.10 -5.37
C LEU A 140 -4.10 -3.99 -3.86
N ASN A 141 -3.58 -5.04 -3.23
CA ASN A 141 -3.41 -5.08 -1.78
C ASN A 141 -1.94 -5.25 -1.42
N LEU A 142 -1.43 -4.40 -0.53
CA LEU A 142 -0.16 -4.59 0.15
C LEU A 142 -0.41 -5.43 1.40
N ASN A 143 0.16 -6.62 1.44
CA ASN A 143 0.16 -7.48 2.61
C ASN A 143 1.44 -7.23 3.42
N TYR A 144 1.28 -7.07 4.73
CA TYR A 144 2.37 -6.74 5.64
C TYR A 144 2.12 -7.33 7.02
N GLU A 145 3.15 -7.39 7.83
CA GLU A 145 3.10 -7.86 9.20
C GLU A 145 3.50 -6.74 10.17
N ILE A 146 2.81 -6.64 11.31
CA ILE A 146 3.23 -5.83 12.45
C ILE A 146 3.34 -6.75 13.65
N LEU A 147 4.55 -6.91 14.19
CA LEU A 147 4.80 -7.68 15.41
C LEU A 147 4.20 -9.11 15.37
N GLY A 148 4.35 -9.85 14.26
CA GLY A 148 3.78 -11.19 14.12
C GLY A 148 2.33 -11.22 13.60
N ILE A 149 1.66 -10.08 13.45
CA ILE A 149 0.25 -10.00 13.05
C ILE A 149 0.15 -9.58 11.59
N SER A 150 -0.34 -10.49 10.73
CA SER A 150 -0.59 -10.22 9.32
C SER A 150 -1.77 -9.24 9.14
N LYS A 151 -1.57 -8.27 8.25
CA LYS A 151 -2.50 -7.21 7.87
C LYS A 151 -2.46 -7.00 6.36
N SER A 152 -3.47 -6.29 5.86
CA SER A 152 -3.57 -5.92 4.45
C SER A 152 -4.01 -4.46 4.33
N LEU A 153 -3.41 -3.74 3.39
CA LEU A 153 -3.79 -2.39 3.00
C LEU A 153 -4.19 -2.41 1.53
N GLU A 154 -5.44 -2.03 1.24
CA GLU A 154 -5.89 -1.80 -0.13
C GLU A 154 -5.20 -0.55 -0.68
N LEU A 155 -4.37 -0.73 -1.70
CA LEU A 155 -3.70 0.35 -2.42
C LEU A 155 -4.60 0.90 -3.53
N ILE A 156 -5.21 0.02 -4.32
CA ILE A 156 -6.06 0.35 -5.46
C ILE A 156 -7.35 -0.47 -5.39
N ASN A 157 -8.47 0.19 -5.69
CA ASN A 157 -9.77 -0.41 -5.94
C ASN A 157 -10.40 0.30 -7.13
N TYR A 158 -10.20 -0.24 -8.33
CA TYR A 158 -10.55 0.41 -9.58
C TYR A 158 -11.54 -0.42 -10.37
N GLN A 159 -12.79 0.06 -10.41
CA GLN A 159 -13.86 -0.54 -11.19
C GLN A 159 -14.09 0.26 -12.47
N SER A 160 -14.12 -0.41 -13.62
CA SER A 160 -14.28 0.26 -14.90
C SER A 160 -14.95 -0.63 -15.95
N GLU A 161 -15.95 -0.09 -16.66
CA GLU A 161 -16.64 -0.82 -17.71
C GLU A 161 -15.74 -1.14 -18.93
N ILE A 162 -14.70 -0.33 -19.14
CA ILE A 162 -13.74 -0.47 -20.24
C ILE A 162 -12.55 -1.37 -19.87
N LEU A 163 -12.55 -1.99 -18.68
CA LEU A 163 -11.50 -2.93 -18.29
C LEU A 163 -11.44 -4.08 -19.30
N PRO A 164 -10.30 -4.29 -19.99
CA PRO A 164 -10.12 -5.45 -20.85
C PRO A 164 -10.24 -6.73 -20.02
N LEU A 165 -10.97 -7.72 -20.51
CA LEU A 165 -11.13 -9.01 -19.79
C LEU A 165 -10.07 -10.03 -20.18
N LYS A 166 -9.30 -9.74 -21.22
CA LYS A 166 -8.25 -10.61 -21.73
C LYS A 166 -7.11 -9.77 -22.29
N GLN A 167 -5.88 -10.11 -21.93
CA GLN A 167 -4.66 -9.43 -22.35
C GLN A 167 -3.53 -10.44 -22.45
N GLU A 168 -2.66 -10.31 -23.45
CA GLU A 168 -1.41 -11.08 -23.49
C GLU A 168 -0.30 -10.43 -22.64
N GLN A 169 -0.34 -9.10 -22.53
CA GLN A 169 0.53 -8.31 -21.67
C GLN A 169 -0.22 -7.09 -21.17
N MET A 170 -0.07 -6.77 -19.88
CA MET A 170 -0.54 -5.53 -19.30
C MET A 170 0.64 -4.87 -18.57
N GLN A 171 0.80 -3.57 -18.74
CA GLN A 171 1.79 -2.81 -17.99
C GLN A 171 1.09 -2.06 -16.85
N SER A 172 1.66 -2.15 -15.65
CA SER A 172 1.23 -1.35 -14.50
C SER A 172 2.35 -0.40 -14.12
N ASN A 173 2.05 0.89 -14.11
CA ASN A 173 3.00 1.93 -13.72
C ASN A 173 2.61 2.57 -12.41
N PHE A 174 3.61 2.88 -11.60
CA PHE A 174 3.48 3.57 -10.33
C PHE A 174 4.53 4.68 -10.25
N GLU A 175 4.15 5.83 -9.73
CA GLU A 175 5.03 6.98 -9.60
C GLU A 175 4.93 7.56 -8.20
N PHE A 176 6.06 7.64 -7.52
CA PHE A 176 6.19 8.19 -6.17
C PHE A 176 7.11 9.42 -6.26
N ILE A 177 6.67 10.55 -5.71
CA ILE A 177 7.55 11.68 -5.45
C ILE A 177 7.58 11.89 -3.95
N TYR A 178 8.77 11.85 -3.39
CA TYR A 178 8.97 11.90 -1.95
C TYR A 178 10.20 12.71 -1.58
N ASN A 179 10.25 13.10 -0.32
CA ASN A 179 11.42 13.69 0.30
C ASN A 179 11.72 12.98 1.63
N TRP A 180 12.84 13.35 2.25
CA TRP A 180 13.22 12.89 3.58
C TRP A 180 13.19 14.06 4.55
N THR A 181 12.44 13.93 5.65
CA THR A 181 12.34 14.92 6.73
C THR A 181 12.90 14.36 8.04
N LEU A 182 13.46 15.22 8.90
CA LEU A 182 14.10 14.81 10.16
C LEU A 182 13.15 14.93 11.35
#